data_AF-A0A7W0PCF7-F1
#
_entry.id   AF-A0A7W0PCF7-F1
#
_cell.length_a   1.000
_cell.length_b   1.000
_cell.length_c   1.000
_cell.angle_alpha   90.00
_cell.angle_beta   90.00
_cell.angle_gamma   90.00
#
_symmetry.space_group_name_H-M   'P 1'
#
loop_
_entity.id
_entity.type
_entity.pdbx_description
1 polymer ?
#
loop_
_entity_poly.entity_id
_entity_poly.type
_entity_poly.pdbx_seq_one_letter_code
_entity_poly.pdbx_strand_id
1 'polypeptide(L)' 'EAMIDHHTGAIQMAQTEQQDGASADAIALAEEIERAQTEEIDRMRELLADAE' A
#
# COMPACT_ATOMS: atom_id res chain seq x y z
N GLU A 1 -12.39 3.06 7.44
CA GLU A 1 -12.43 3.42 5.99
C GLU A 1 -11.35 4.41 5.59
N ALA A 2 -11.23 5.61 6.18
CA ALA A 2 -10.24 6.62 5.76
C ALA A 2 -8.77 6.13 5.64
N MET A 3 -8.32 5.21 6.50
CA MET A 3 -6.97 4.63 6.41
C MET A 3 -6.82 3.61 5.27
N ILE A 4 -7.89 2.89 4.90
CA ILE A 4 -7.89 1.99 3.74
C ILE A 4 -7.74 2.83 2.46
N ASP A 5 -8.45 3.96 2.38
CA ASP A 5 -8.34 4.87 1.23
C ASP A 5 -6.94 5.51 1.15
N HIS A 6 -6.40 5.93 2.29
CA HIS A 6 -5.03 6.45 2.38
C HIS A 6 -4.00 5.42 1.87
N HIS A 7 -4.10 4.17 2.33
CA HIS A 7 -3.18 3.11 1.89
C HIS A 7 -3.36 2.75 0.41
N THR A 8 -4.59 2.76 -0.09
CA THR A 8 -4.86 2.55 -1.52
C THR A 8 -4.17 3.61 -2.38
N GLY A 9 -4.23 4.89 -1.97
CA GLY A 9 -3.51 5.97 -2.66
C GLY A 9 -1.99 5.80 -2.62
N ALA A 10 -1.43 5.37 -1.49
CA ALA A 10 -0.01 5.12 -1.36
C ALA A 10 0.46 3.93 -2.22
N ILE A 11 -0.35 2.86 -2.33
CA ILE A 11 -0.07 1.74 -3.24
C ILE A 11 -0.02 2.21 -4.70
N GLN A 12 -0.96 3.07 -5.12
CA GLN A 12 -0.95 3.63 -6.48
C GLN A 12 0.33 4.44 -6.78
N MET A 13 0.79 5.22 -5.80
CA MET A 13 2.05 5.96 -5.91
C MET A 13 3.26 5.03 -5.98
N ALA A 14 3.28 3.98 -5.14
CA ALA A 14 4.34 2.99 -5.14
C ALA A 14 4.42 2.24 -6.48
N GLN A 15 3.27 1.83 -7.04
CA GLN A 15 3.22 1.19 -8.36
C GLN A 15 3.71 2.11 -9.48
N THR A 16 3.45 3.42 -9.38
CA THR A 16 4.01 4.41 -10.32
C THR A 16 5.54 4.46 -10.22
N GLU A 17 6.10 4.51 -9.01
CA GLU A 17 7.56 4.51 -8.82
C GLU A 17 8.20 3.22 -9.32
N GLN A 18 7.57 2.06 -9.13
CA GLN A 18 8.08 0.79 -9.65
C GLN A 18 8.12 0.75 -11.19
N GLN A 19 7.16 1.39 -11.86
CA GLN A 19 7.04 1.37 -13.32
C GLN A 19 7.94 2.42 -13.98
N ASP A 20 7.96 3.63 -13.43
CA ASP A 20 8.55 4.81 -14.08
C ASP A 20 9.80 5.33 -13.36
N GLY A 21 10.13 4.80 -12.19
CA GLY A 21 11.25 5.21 -11.37
C GLY A 21 12.61 4.88 -12.00
N ALA A 22 13.62 5.67 -11.65
CA ALA A 22 15.00 5.49 -12.13
C ALA A 22 15.97 5.07 -11.02
N SER A 23 15.59 5.26 -9.76
CA SER A 23 16.42 4.91 -8.60
C SER A 23 16.09 3.51 -8.13
N ALA A 24 17.06 2.59 -8.20
CA ALA A 24 16.88 1.22 -7.75
C ALA A 24 16.46 1.14 -6.27
N ASP A 25 17.02 2.02 -5.42
CA ASP A 25 16.66 2.08 -4.00
C ASP A 25 15.22 2.59 -3.80
N ALA A 26 14.74 3.50 -4.65
CA ALA A 26 13.37 4.02 -4.58
C ALA A 26 12.35 2.97 -5.07
N ILE A 27 12.68 2.24 -6.14
CA ILE A 27 11.88 1.13 -6.63
C ILE A 27 11.77 0.04 -5.56
N ALA A 28 12.89 -0.36 -4.94
CA ALA A 28 12.88 -1.35 -3.88
C ALA A 28 12.03 -0.91 -2.67
N LEU A 29 12.13 0.36 -2.27
CA LEU A 29 11.26 0.90 -1.23
C LEU A 29 9.78 0.89 -1.65
N ALA A 30 9.47 1.19 -2.91
CA ALA A 30 8.11 1.16 -3.43
C ALA A 30 7.52 -0.25 -3.44
N GLU A 31 8.30 -1.28 -3.77
CA GLU A 31 7.89 -2.69 -3.64
C GLU A 31 7.59 -3.06 -2.17
N GLU A 32 8.42 -2.61 -1.24
CA GLU A 32 8.19 -2.83 0.19
C GLU A 32 6.91 -2.14 0.70
N ILE A 33 6.67 -0.90 0.26
CA ILE A 33 5.47 -0.13 0.59
C ILE A 33 4.21 -0.81 0.07
N GLU A 34 4.20 -1.24 -1.20
CA GLU A 34 3.03 -1.91 -1.78
C GLU A 34 2.68 -3.18 -1.00
N ARG A 35 3.68 -4.01 -0.71
CA ARG A 35 3.49 -5.25 0.05
C ARG A 35 2.95 -4.96 1.45
N ALA A 36 3.61 -4.10 2.21
CA ALA A 36 3.24 -3.82 3.59
C ALA A 36 1.83 -3.20 3.69
N GLN A 37 1.51 -2.23 2.84
CA GLN A 37 0.21 -1.55 2.92
C GLN A 37 -0.94 -2.42 2.40
N THR A 38 -0.67 -3.37 1.50
CA THR A 38 -1.66 -4.40 1.12
C THR A 38 -2.00 -5.28 2.32
N GLU A 39 -0.99 -5.77 3.05
CA GLU A 39 -1.18 -6.56 4.27
C GLU A 39 -1.96 -5.76 5.35
N GLU A 40 -1.67 -4.46 5.50
CA GLU A 40 -2.37 -3.58 6.44
C GLU A 40 -3.84 -3.36 6.05
N ILE A 41 -4.14 -3.19 4.75
CA ILE A 41 -5.52 -3.09 4.25
C ILE A 41 -6.31 -4.35 4.57
N ASP A 42 -5.75 -5.53 4.31
CA ASP A 42 -6.43 -6.80 4.57
C ASP A 42 -6.75 -6.94 6.06
N ARG A 43 -5.79 -6.62 6.93
CA ARG A 43 -6.02 -6.65 8.38
C ARG A 43 -7.05 -5.61 8.85
N MET A 44 -7.08 -4.43 8.25
CA MET A 44 -8.11 -3.42 8.56
C MET A 44 -9.50 -3.87 8.12
N ARG A 45 -9.62 -4.56 6.99
CA ARG A 45 -10.90 -5.11 6.52
C ARG A 45 -11.41 -6.20 7.43
N GLU A 46 -10.54 -7.09 7.91
CA GLU A 46 -10.87 -8.10 8.92
C GLU A 46 -11.42 -7.45 10.19
N LEU A 47 -10.71 -6.45 10.72
CA LEU A 47 -11.13 -5.74 11.95
C LEU A 47 -12.46 -5.00 11.80
N LEU A 48 -12.74 -4.44 10.61
CA LEU A 48 -14.03 -3.79 10.35
C LEU A 48 -15.16 -4.82 10.27
N ALA A 49 -14.93 -5.95 9.61
CA ALA A 49 -15.92 -7.02 9.53
C ALA A 49 -16.23 -7.64 10.91
N ASP A 50 -15.22 -7.76 11.77
CA ASP A 50 -15.39 -8.23 13.16
C ASP A 50 -16.13 -7.23 14.06
N ALA A 51 -16.19 -5.95 13.67
CA ALA A 51 -16.83 -4.89 14.44
C ALA A 51 -18.32 -4.68 14.12
N GLU A 52 -18.85 -5.34 13.09
CA GLU A 52 -20.26 -5.34 12.68
C GLU A 52 -21.07 -6.48 13.35
#